data_AF-A0A957RYL9-F1
#
_entry.id   AF-A0A957RYL9-F1
#
_cell.length_a   1.000
_cell.length_b   1.000
_cell.length_c   1.000
_cell.angle_alpha   90.00
_cell.angle_beta   90.00
_cell.angle_gamma   90.00
#
_symmetry.space_group_name_H-M   'P 1'
#
loop_
_entity.id
_entity.type
_entity.pdbx_description
1 polymer ?
#
loop_
_entity_poly.entity_id
_entity_poly.type
_entity_poly.pdbx_seq_one_letter_code
_entity_poly.pdbx_strand_id
1 'polypeptide(L)' 'MTKATQAAIALPARTRAILEAKLKEQAALQAMLQQQGQAINELIEATREMLDVPADWTLENTGVGFVAPPVQPAAEVF' A
#
# COMPACT_ATOMS: atom_id res chain seq x y z
N MET A 1 -28.22 13.69 -28.22
CA MET A 1 -28.06 13.08 -26.87
C MET A 1 -28.30 14.17 -25.83
N THR A 2 -29.50 14.25 -25.29
CA THR A 2 -29.87 15.25 -24.27
C THR A 2 -29.29 14.84 -22.92
N LYS A 3 -28.28 15.59 -22.44
CA LYS A 3 -27.72 15.43 -21.11
C LYS A 3 -28.82 15.79 -20.09
N ALA A 4 -29.35 14.80 -19.39
CA ALA A 4 -30.29 15.05 -18.30
C ALA A 4 -29.61 15.98 -17.28
N THR A 5 -30.21 17.14 -17.04
CA THR A 5 -29.76 18.06 -16.00
C THR A 5 -30.04 17.41 -14.66
N GLN A 6 -29.05 16.73 -14.10
CA GLN A 6 -29.16 16.05 -12.82
C GLN A 6 -29.39 17.11 -11.74
N ALA A 7 -30.48 16.98 -10.98
CA ALA A 7 -30.78 17.89 -9.88
C ALA A 7 -29.66 17.78 -8.83
N ALA A 8 -28.98 18.90 -8.57
CA ALA A 8 -27.88 18.97 -7.63
C ALA A 8 -28.25 19.89 -6.46
N ILE A 9 -28.02 19.43 -5.24
CA ILE A 9 -28.14 20.23 -4.03
C ILE A 9 -26.75 20.76 -3.69
N ALA A 10 -26.58 22.08 -3.72
CA ALA A 10 -25.30 22.69 -3.40
C ALA A 10 -25.00 22.58 -1.89
N LEU A 11 -23.75 22.27 -1.57
CA LEU A 11 -23.29 22.31 -0.18
C LEU A 11 -23.18 23.76 0.32
N PRO A 12 -23.55 24.03 1.58
CA PRO A 12 -23.26 25.31 2.22
C PRO A 12 -21.76 25.63 2.15
N ALA A 13 -21.42 26.91 1.97
CA ALA A 13 -20.03 27.33 1.73
C ALA A 13 -19.05 26.87 2.83
N ARG A 14 -19.47 26.95 4.10
CA ARG A 14 -18.68 26.49 5.25
C ARG A 14 -18.44 24.98 5.20
N THR A 15 -19.47 24.19 4.89
CA THR A 15 -19.37 22.73 4.80
C THR A 15 -18.42 22.32 3.69
N ARG A 16 -18.55 22.95 2.52
CA ARG A 16 -17.65 22.71 1.38
C ARG A 16 -16.19 23.03 1.72
N ALA A 17 -15.91 24.19 2.33
CA ALA A 17 -14.56 24.57 2.71
C ALA A 17 -13.92 23.58 3.71
N ILE A 18 -14.68 23.12 4.70
CA ILE A 18 -14.21 22.10 5.66
C ILE A 18 -13.92 20.78 4.94
N LEU A 19 -14.79 20.36 4.03
CA LEU A 19 -14.62 19.13 3.28
C LEU A 19 -13.38 19.19 2.37
N GLU A 20 -13.19 20.29 1.65
CA GLU A 20 -12.02 20.53 0.80
C GLU A 20 -10.72 20.49 1.61
N ALA A 21 -10.70 21.11 2.80
CA ALA A 21 -9.54 21.06 3.70
C ALA A 21 -9.22 19.62 4.14
N LYS A 22 -10.24 18.84 4.52
CA LYS A 22 -10.08 17.43 4.93
C LYS A 22 -9.62 16.54 3.78
N LEU A 23 -10.16 16.73 2.58
CA LEU A 23 -9.75 15.97 1.40
C LEU A 23 -8.29 16.28 1.04
N LYS A 24 -7.86 17.54 1.17
CA LYS A 24 -6.46 17.93 0.98
C LYS A 24 -5.55 17.30 2.02
N GLU A 25 -5.94 17.32 3.29
CA GLU A 25 -5.20 16.66 4.38
C GLU A 25 -5.08 15.16 4.14
N GLN A 26 -6.18 14.50 3.76
CA GLN A 26 -6.18 13.08 3.41
C GLN A 26 -5.21 12.78 2.27
N ALA A 27 -5.21 13.59 1.20
CA ALA A 27 -4.29 13.41 0.08
C ALA A 27 -2.82 13.58 0.52
N ALA A 28 -2.53 14.55 1.38
CA ALA A 28 -1.19 14.74 1.93
C ALA A 28 -0.74 13.53 2.78
N LEU A 29 -1.61 13.02 3.66
CA LEU A 29 -1.33 11.83 4.46
C LEU A 29 -1.11 10.59 3.59
N GLN A 30 -1.91 10.41 2.54
CA GLN A 30 -1.71 9.32 1.59
C GLN A 30 -0.36 9.39 0.88
N ALA A 31 0.06 10.59 0.46
CA ALA A 31 1.38 10.78 -0.14
C ALA A 31 2.52 10.43 0.84
N MET A 32 2.42 10.86 2.10
CA MET A 32 3.39 10.52 3.14
C MET A 32 3.46 9.01 3.38
N LEU A 33 2.31 8.33 3.43
CA LEU A 33 2.25 6.87 3.58
C LEU A 33 2.89 6.14 2.39
N GLN A 34 2.70 6.62 1.16
CA GLN A 34 3.35 6.06 -0.02
C GLN A 34 4.87 6.22 0.05
N GLN A 35 5.36 7.40 0.42
CA GLN A 35 6.80 7.65 0.60
C GLN A 35 7.39 6.75 1.69
N GLN A 36 6.68 6.58 2.82
CA GLN A 36 7.11 5.68 3.88
C GLN A 36 7.14 4.21 3.41
N GLY A 37 6.14 3.77 2.65
CA GLY A 37 6.12 2.43 2.07
C GLY A 37 7.30 2.18 1.12
N GLN A 38 7.68 3.17 0.32
CA GLN A 38 8.87 3.10 -0.53
C GLN A 38 10.16 2.94 0.29
N ALA A 39 10.36 3.79 1.29
CA ALA A 39 11.54 3.72 2.16
C ALA A 39 11.65 2.38 2.91
N ILE A 40 10.52 1.81 3.35
CA ILE A 40 10.49 0.47 3.97
C ILE A 40 10.92 -0.59 2.97
N ASN A 41 10.39 -0.56 1.75
CA ASN A 41 10.76 -1.53 0.72
C ASN A 41 12.25 -1.44 0.35
N GLU A 42 12.79 -0.22 0.20
CA GLU A 42 14.22 -0.01 -0.05
C GLU A 42 15.08 -0.60 1.07
N LEU A 43 14.69 -0.40 2.33
CA LEU A 43 15.39 -0.98 3.47
C LEU A 43 15.33 -2.51 3.49
N ILE A 44 14.17 -3.09 3.16
CA ILE A 44 14.01 -4.55 3.06
C ILE A 44 14.92 -5.10 1.97
N GLU A 45 14.96 -4.48 0.80
CA GLU A 45 15.81 -4.91 -0.32
C GLU A 45 17.30 -4.77 -0.01
N ALA A 46 17.73 -3.65 0.60
CA ALA A 46 19.10 -3.49 1.06
C ALA A 46 19.50 -4.54 2.11
N THR A 47 18.57 -4.90 3.00
CA THR A 47 18.80 -5.97 4.00
C THR A 47 18.89 -7.34 3.33
N ARG A 48 18.04 -7.61 2.34
CA ARG A 48 18.07 -8.83 1.52
C ARG A 48 19.42 -8.98 0.83
N GLU A 49 19.91 -7.91 0.22
CA GLU A 49 21.22 -7.90 -0.46
C GLU A 49 22.36 -8.12 0.54
N MET A 50 22.38 -7.39 1.65
CA MET A 50 23.42 -7.50 2.68
C MET A 50 23.53 -8.92 3.28
N LEU A 51 22.41 -9.65 3.34
CA LEU A 51 22.34 -11.00 3.90
C LEU A 51 22.35 -12.10 2.83
N ASP A 52 22.54 -11.76 1.55
CA ASP A 52 22.49 -12.69 0.42
C ASP A 52 21.22 -13.58 0.41
N VAL A 53 20.06 -13.01 0.79
CA VAL A 53 18.82 -13.79 0.94
C VAL A 53 18.27 -14.18 -0.44
N PRO A 54 17.95 -15.48 -0.66
CA PRO A 54 17.36 -15.93 -1.92
C PRO A 54 16.07 -15.19 -2.31
N ALA A 55 15.89 -14.94 -3.61
CA ALA A 55 14.78 -14.13 -4.14
C ALA A 55 13.38 -14.72 -3.88
N ASP A 56 13.29 -16.03 -3.67
CA ASP A 56 12.06 -16.76 -3.37
C ASP A 56 11.67 -16.71 -1.88
N TRP A 57 12.54 -16.21 -1.01
CA TRP A 57 12.25 -16.03 0.41
C TRP A 57 11.51 -14.73 0.66
N THR A 58 10.60 -14.74 1.64
CA THR A 58 9.76 -13.59 1.98
C THR A 58 10.02 -13.13 3.42
N LEU A 59 9.98 -11.82 3.67
CA LEU A 59 10.01 -11.29 5.04
C LEU A 59 8.67 -11.56 5.73
N GLU A 60 8.65 -12.40 6.77
CA GLU A 60 7.42 -12.73 7.49
C GLU A 60 7.00 -11.59 8.43
N ASN A 61 7.93 -11.16 9.29
CA ASN A 61 7.83 -10.01 10.17
C ASN A 61 9.22 -9.66 10.71
N THR A 62 9.36 -8.53 11.40
CA THR A 62 10.66 -8.06 11.91
C THR A 62 11.21 -8.88 13.10
N GLY A 63 10.39 -9.71 13.74
CA GLY A 63 10.82 -10.60 14.82
C GLY A 63 11.37 -11.95 14.32
N VAL A 64 10.89 -12.43 13.16
CA VAL A 64 11.30 -13.70 12.56
C VAL A 64 12.34 -13.50 11.45
N GLY A 65 12.14 -12.51 10.58
CA GLY A 65 13.01 -12.26 9.43
C GLY A 65 12.53 -12.94 8.14
N PHE A 66 13.47 -13.20 7.23
CA PHE A 66 13.20 -13.83 5.94
C PHE A 66 13.03 -15.35 6.09
N VAL A 67 11.99 -15.91 5.46
CA VAL A 67 11.67 -17.34 5.50
C VAL A 67 11.59 -17.91 4.09
N ALA A 68 12.06 -19.15 3.95
CA ALA A 68 11.97 -19.92 2.70
C ALA A 68 10.51 -20.20 2.33
N PRO A 69 10.18 -20.34 1.04
CA PRO A 69 8.86 -20.78 0.62
C PRO A 69 8.57 -22.19 1.14
N PRO A 70 7.30 -22.54 1.41
CA PRO A 70 6.95 -23.88 1.85
C PRO A 70 7.33 -24.90 0.78
N VAL A 71 8.07 -25.94 1.17
CA VAL A 71 8.35 -27.08 0.29
C VAL A 71 7.04 -27.83 0.08
N GLN A 72 6.44 -27.71 -1.10
CA GLN A 72 5.34 -28.60 -1.48
C GLN A 72 5.91 -30.02 -1.55
N PRO A 73 5.43 -30.98 -0.75
CA PRO A 73 5.81 -32.37 -0.96
C PRO A 73 5.36 -32.75 -2.37
N ALA A 74 6.30 -33.22 -3.20
CA ALA A 74 5.98 -33.76 -4.51
C ALA A 74 4.84 -34.76 -4.32
N ALA A 75 3.71 -34.53 -4.98
CA ALA A 75 2.60 -35.46 -4.96
C ALA A 75 3.16 -36.84 -5.34
N GLU A 76 3.21 -37.76 -4.37
CA GLU A 76 3.55 -39.15 -4.63
C GLU A 76 2.53 -39.64 -5.67
N VAL A 77 3.02 -39.83 -6.89
CA VAL A 77 2.28 -40.47 -7.96
C VAL A 77 2.24 -41.95 -7.58
N PHE A 78 1.15 -42.35 -6.91
CA PHE A 78 0.81 -43.75 -6.66
C PHE A 78 0.46 -44.47 -7.96
#